data_AF-A0A1Y1ILM1-F1
#
_entry.id   AF-A0A1Y1ILM1-F1
#
_cell.length_a   1.000
_cell.length_b   1.000
_cell.length_c   1.000
_cell.angle_alpha   90.00
_cell.angle_beta   90.00
_cell.angle_gamma   90.00
#
_symmetry.space_group_name_H-M   'P 1'
#
loop_
_entity.id
_entity.type
_entity.pdbx_description
1 polymer ?
#
loop_
_entity_poly.entity_id
_entity_poly.type
_entity_poly.pdbx_seq_one_letter_code
_entity_poly.pdbx_strand_id
1 'polypeptide(L)'
;MKHARLVSQRAWIALCVAAGLACSIFLLSGMPKEGNELAAGGALQTSLRRHQVILRPQPSLTQRSADIPLVIYEQYHDVSCHPHLHTGNLLYRGLNQAAGQLRHTDDVDVPAFFEIGNDAYYQNLLCEFTGILAVANVLSQVHPHRWIGFQSWKATEKQRALTSASEEAILAAIAKPEYADAVFFWANGGVRDHGWGDGIQDFYGQCDSVHIYCSLVYERTFELLFGGRLADAGYRGPPPMPVDGGSFIFMSYFVMRSAALQEYAQLVKAFFVTLDRMYFHAHRDGQFCILAHGKGVPEPEVPAAKEYESLHCYCYLLERLINIWAYHSGRRMLHVNVDTGEITEQHPVEQRDTWRHVFQGEALSRALSAFESELRRRSEASVLWSRLSR
;
A
#
# COMPACT_ATOMS: atom_id res chain seq x y z
N MET A 1 63.63 4.95 -0.90
CA MET A 1 62.76 4.24 0.06
C MET A 1 61.30 4.54 -0.26
N LYS A 2 60.81 3.90 -1.33
CA LYS A 2 59.40 3.72 -1.70
C LYS A 2 59.21 2.20 -1.73
N HIS A 3 58.06 1.73 -1.27
CA HIS A 3 57.68 0.33 -0.98
C HIS A 3 57.70 -0.04 0.51
N ALA A 4 56.56 0.17 1.17
CA ALA A 4 55.96 -0.73 2.18
C ALA A 4 54.86 0.04 2.94
N ARG A 5 53.67 0.21 2.33
CA ARG A 5 52.44 0.60 3.04
C ARG A 5 51.19 0.48 2.15
N LEU A 6 51.07 -0.63 1.42
CA LEU A 6 49.92 -0.89 0.55
C LEU A 6 49.43 -2.34 0.60
N VAL A 7 49.70 -3.08 1.69
CA VAL A 7 49.32 -4.50 1.81
C VAL A 7 48.40 -4.82 3.00
N SER A 8 48.14 -3.93 3.98
CA SER A 8 47.33 -4.32 5.15
C SER A 8 45.85 -3.89 5.14
N GLN A 9 45.35 -3.16 4.13
CA GLN A 9 43.93 -2.77 4.09
C GLN A 9 43.04 -3.69 3.23
N ARG A 10 43.61 -4.43 2.27
CA ARG A 10 42.83 -5.38 1.44
C ARG A 10 42.56 -6.73 2.11
N ALA A 11 43.30 -7.08 3.16
CA ALA A 11 43.11 -8.33 3.88
C ALA A 11 41.92 -8.30 4.88
N TRP A 12 41.52 -7.12 5.37
CA TRP A 12 40.39 -7.00 6.31
C TRP A 12 39.04 -6.90 5.61
N ILE A 13 38.97 -6.31 4.42
CA ILE A 13 37.74 -6.21 3.63
C ILE A 13 37.31 -7.61 3.12
N ALA A 14 38.27 -8.49 2.81
CA ALA A 14 37.97 -9.85 2.37
C ALA A 14 37.42 -10.78 3.48
N LEU A 15 37.69 -10.48 4.77
CA LEU A 15 37.15 -11.28 5.88
C LEU A 15 35.75 -10.80 6.34
N CYS A 16 35.40 -9.53 6.17
CA CYS A 16 34.08 -9.03 6.55
C CYS A 16 32.97 -9.43 5.56
N VAL A 17 33.29 -9.67 4.28
CA VAL A 17 32.32 -10.11 3.27
C VAL A 17 31.97 -11.61 3.42
N ALA A 18 32.82 -12.42 4.05
CA ALA A 18 32.57 -13.86 4.23
C ALA A 18 31.70 -14.21 5.46
N ALA A 19 31.34 -13.24 6.31
CA ALA A 19 30.65 -13.51 7.59
C ALA A 19 29.31 -12.76 7.81
N GLY A 20 28.77 -12.07 6.79
CA GLY A 20 27.38 -11.60 6.80
C GLY A 20 26.95 -10.73 7.99
N LEU A 21 27.82 -9.87 8.51
CA LEU A 21 27.50 -8.95 9.62
C LEU A 21 27.72 -7.50 9.18
N ALA A 22 26.63 -6.74 9.04
CA ALA A 22 26.68 -5.29 8.90
C ALA A 22 27.04 -4.67 10.26
N CYS A 23 28.22 -4.05 10.36
CA CYS A 23 28.65 -3.36 11.57
C CYS A 23 28.54 -1.84 11.35
N SER A 24 27.58 -1.22 12.03
CA SER A 24 27.47 0.24 12.16
C SER A 24 28.53 0.73 13.15
N ILE A 25 29.53 1.48 12.67
CA ILE A 25 30.49 2.17 13.55
C ILE A 25 29.94 3.57 13.83
N PHE A 26 29.33 3.74 15.00
CA PHE A 26 29.15 5.05 15.64
C PHE A 26 30.32 5.30 16.58
N LEU A 27 31.01 6.43 16.39
CA LEU A 27 31.97 6.99 17.34
C LEU A 27 31.20 7.54 18.55
N LEU A 28 31.40 6.96 19.74
CA LEU A 28 30.97 7.54 21.01
C LEU A 28 32.18 7.90 21.86
N SER A 29 32.19 9.15 22.30
CA SER A 29 33.12 9.72 23.27
C SER A 29 32.41 9.82 24.63
N GLY A 30 33.08 9.44 25.72
CA GLY A 30 32.80 9.93 27.08
C GLY A 30 32.03 8.99 28.04
N MET A 31 32.78 8.22 28.83
CA MET A 31 32.36 7.66 30.15
C MET A 31 32.42 8.76 31.26
N PRO A 32 32.16 8.51 32.58
CA PRO A 32 31.73 7.30 33.33
C PRO A 32 30.64 7.53 34.42
N LYS A 33 30.14 6.45 35.05
CA LYS A 33 30.24 6.22 36.53
C LYS A 33 29.65 4.87 36.97
N GLU A 34 30.35 4.28 37.93
CA GLU A 34 30.18 2.97 38.58
C GLU A 34 29.12 2.96 39.71
N GLY A 35 28.62 1.76 40.08
CA GLY A 35 28.58 1.32 41.48
C GLY A 35 27.27 0.75 42.06
N ASN A 36 27.28 -0.57 42.32
CA ASN A 36 26.67 -1.34 43.46
C ASN A 36 25.13 -1.35 43.67
N GLU A 37 24.47 -2.39 44.21
CA GLU A 37 24.71 -3.79 44.62
C GLU A 37 23.34 -4.36 45.11
N LEU A 38 23.15 -5.69 45.03
CA LEU A 38 22.35 -6.59 45.93
C LEU A 38 20.80 -6.39 46.03
N ALA A 39 19.93 -7.38 46.26
CA ALA A 39 19.90 -8.85 46.17
C ALA A 39 18.46 -9.32 46.49
N ALA A 40 18.07 -10.47 45.91
CA ALA A 40 17.16 -11.50 46.45
C ALA A 40 15.65 -11.23 46.68
N GLY A 41 14.84 -12.09 46.04
CA GLY A 41 13.68 -12.73 46.69
C GLY A 41 12.39 -12.80 45.87
N GLY A 42 11.99 -14.02 45.46
CA GLY A 42 10.56 -14.35 45.33
C GLY A 42 10.11 -15.10 44.06
N ALA A 43 10.03 -16.42 44.18
CA ALA A 43 9.04 -17.34 43.59
C ALA A 43 8.65 -17.21 42.09
N LEU A 44 9.15 -18.16 41.30
CA LEU A 44 8.66 -18.51 39.97
C LEU A 44 7.30 -19.25 40.09
N GLN A 45 6.19 -18.58 39.77
CA GLN A 45 4.92 -19.22 39.43
C GLN A 45 4.56 -18.86 37.99
N THR A 46 4.79 -19.81 37.10
CA THR A 46 4.36 -19.80 35.69
C THR A 46 2.85 -19.98 35.62
N SER A 47 2.13 -18.86 35.59
CA SER A 47 0.72 -18.81 35.19
C SER A 47 0.64 -18.21 33.79
N LEU A 48 0.41 -19.07 32.78
CA LEU A 48 0.01 -18.69 31.43
C LEU A 48 -1.31 -17.89 31.48
N ARG A 49 -1.22 -16.56 31.62
CA ARG A 49 -2.35 -15.66 31.36
C ARG A 49 -2.45 -15.47 29.85
N ARG A 50 -3.50 -16.03 29.26
CA ARG A 50 -4.07 -15.54 27.99
C ARG A 50 -4.19 -14.02 28.12
N HIS A 51 -3.40 -13.29 27.33
CA HIS A 51 -3.61 -11.87 27.15
C HIS A 51 -4.92 -11.73 26.37
N GLN A 52 -6.02 -11.52 27.10
CA GLN A 52 -7.15 -10.80 26.53
C GLN A 52 -6.59 -9.42 26.16
N VAL A 53 -6.46 -9.18 24.86
CA VAL A 53 -6.23 -7.83 24.33
C VAL A 53 -7.44 -7.01 24.78
N ILE A 54 -7.28 -6.30 25.89
CA ILE A 54 -8.18 -5.22 26.26
C ILE A 54 -7.95 -4.18 25.17
N LEU A 55 -8.85 -4.13 24.18
CA LEU A 55 -8.98 -3.01 23.26
C LEU A 55 -9.17 -1.78 24.14
N ARG A 56 -8.08 -1.08 24.46
CA ARG A 56 -8.17 0.26 25.02
C ARG A 56 -8.91 1.06 23.96
N PRO A 57 -9.97 1.82 24.31
CA PRO A 57 -10.49 2.83 23.42
C PRO A 57 -9.31 3.73 23.07
N GLN A 58 -8.82 3.65 21.83
CA GLN A 58 -7.78 4.57 21.40
C GLN A 58 -8.30 5.99 21.60
N PRO A 59 -7.46 6.93 22.08
CA PRO A 59 -7.86 8.33 22.20
C PRO A 59 -8.47 8.76 20.88
N SER A 60 -9.68 9.31 20.99
CA SER A 60 -10.72 9.10 20.01
C SER A 60 -10.31 9.49 18.59
N LEU A 61 -10.49 8.56 17.64
CA LEU A 61 -10.41 8.83 16.20
C LEU A 61 -11.20 10.09 15.78
N THR A 62 -12.16 10.49 16.62
CA THR A 62 -13.10 11.59 16.45
C THR A 62 -12.66 12.99 16.92
N GLN A 63 -11.67 13.17 17.81
CA GLN A 63 -11.55 14.45 18.52
C GLN A 63 -10.75 15.57 17.84
N ARG A 64 -9.78 15.29 16.97
CA ARG A 64 -8.87 16.37 16.52
C ARG A 64 -9.43 17.28 15.45
N SER A 65 -10.54 16.92 14.81
CA SER A 65 -11.26 17.81 13.89
C SER A 65 -12.59 17.20 13.51
N ALA A 66 -13.64 17.41 14.30
CA ALA A 66 -15.01 17.05 13.90
C ALA A 66 -15.42 17.81 12.61
N ASP A 67 -14.85 19.00 12.41
CA ASP A 67 -15.31 20.01 11.46
C ASP A 67 -14.59 19.99 10.10
N ILE A 68 -13.39 19.40 10.00
CA ILE A 68 -12.70 19.27 8.71
C ILE A 68 -13.19 18.01 7.99
N PRO A 69 -13.73 18.13 6.77
CA PRO A 69 -14.32 17.01 6.04
C PRO A 69 -13.29 16.02 5.47
N LEU A 70 -11.99 16.31 5.59
CA LEU A 70 -10.88 15.56 5.02
C LEU A 70 -9.88 15.11 6.09
N VAL A 71 -9.46 13.85 6.02
CA VAL A 71 -8.30 13.31 6.75
C VAL A 71 -7.40 12.57 5.76
N ILE A 72 -6.11 12.87 5.75
CA ILE A 72 -5.08 12.20 4.95
C ILE A 72 -4.17 11.40 5.90
N TYR A 73 -4.13 10.08 5.71
CA TYR A 73 -3.24 9.21 6.47
C TYR A 73 -1.84 9.20 5.85
N GLU A 74 -0.85 9.66 6.62
CA GLU A 74 0.57 9.54 6.27
C GLU A 74 1.11 8.21 6.78
N GLN A 75 1.39 7.28 5.86
CA GLN A 75 1.77 5.91 6.18
C GLN A 75 3.26 5.80 6.46
N TYR A 76 3.66 5.13 7.55
CA TYR A 76 5.05 4.94 7.95
C TYR A 76 5.30 3.58 8.61
N HIS A 77 6.56 3.14 8.66
CA HIS A 77 6.95 1.81 9.17
C HIS A 77 8.08 1.84 10.21
N ASP A 78 8.62 3.02 10.52
CA ASP A 78 9.72 3.19 11.49
C ASP A 78 9.58 4.57 12.15
N VAL A 79 9.94 4.67 13.43
CA VAL A 79 10.06 5.94 14.15
C VAL A 79 11.08 6.90 13.52
N SER A 80 12.04 6.38 12.76
CA SER A 80 13.02 7.16 12.00
C SER A 80 12.40 7.85 10.78
N CYS A 81 11.23 7.40 10.30
CA CYS A 81 10.49 8.10 9.26
C CYS A 81 10.06 9.45 9.86
N HIS A 82 10.53 10.57 9.31
CA HIS A 82 10.20 11.87 9.89
C HIS A 82 8.74 12.28 9.59
N PRO A 83 8.03 12.86 10.58
CA PRO A 83 6.79 13.62 10.38
C PRO A 83 7.00 14.77 9.41
N HIS A 84 6.69 14.64 8.13
CA HIS A 84 6.85 15.78 7.25
C HIS A 84 5.62 16.68 7.25
N LEU A 85 4.42 16.12 7.47
CA LEU A 85 3.16 16.84 7.25
C LEU A 85 2.22 16.90 8.46
N HIS A 86 2.35 16.00 9.45
CA HIS A 86 1.39 15.97 10.57
C HIS A 86 1.71 16.91 11.74
N THR A 87 2.90 17.53 11.78
CA THR A 87 3.26 18.46 12.87
C THR A 87 2.63 19.83 12.60
N GLY A 88 1.39 20.02 13.06
CA GLY A 88 0.68 21.31 13.01
C GLY A 88 -0.36 21.46 11.90
N ASN A 89 -0.45 20.51 10.96
CA ASN A 89 -1.50 20.46 9.95
C ASN A 89 -2.62 19.49 10.40
N LEU A 90 -3.86 19.99 10.46
CA LEU A 90 -5.02 19.20 10.91
C LEU A 90 -5.53 18.21 9.86
N LEU A 91 -5.07 18.31 8.61
CA LEU A 91 -5.44 17.37 7.54
C LEU A 91 -4.76 16.02 7.71
N TYR A 92 -3.56 15.97 8.29
CA TYR A 92 -2.76 14.75 8.32
C TYR A 92 -2.86 14.01 9.64
N ARG A 93 -2.81 12.69 9.55
CA ARG A 93 -2.65 11.80 10.70
C ARG A 93 -1.66 10.69 10.36
N GLY A 94 -0.72 10.39 11.26
CA GLY A 94 0.18 9.27 11.04
C GLY A 94 -0.55 7.94 11.11
N LEU A 95 -0.15 7.02 10.24
CA LEU A 95 -0.63 5.64 10.17
C LEU A 95 0.57 4.69 10.29
N ASN A 96 0.78 4.16 11.50
CA ASN A 96 1.86 3.23 11.78
C ASN A 96 1.53 1.85 11.21
N GLN A 97 2.44 1.29 10.41
CA GLN A 97 2.33 -0.03 9.79
C GLN A 97 3.12 -1.12 10.52
N ALA A 98 3.96 -0.77 11.51
CA ALA A 98 4.93 -1.69 12.10
C ALA A 98 4.86 -1.75 13.63
N ALA A 99 4.82 -2.96 14.18
CA ALA A 99 4.68 -3.17 15.62
C ALA A 99 5.81 -2.50 16.41
N GLY A 100 5.47 -1.75 17.45
CA GLY A 100 6.44 -1.05 18.29
C GLY A 100 7.06 0.20 17.66
N GLN A 101 6.59 0.64 16.49
CA GLN A 101 7.11 1.81 15.78
C GLN A 101 6.22 3.05 15.89
N LEU A 102 5.24 3.06 16.80
CA LEU A 102 4.33 4.18 16.98
C LEU A 102 5.09 5.45 17.41
N ARG A 103 5.03 6.51 16.59
CA ARG A 103 5.73 7.77 16.82
C ARG A 103 5.02 8.66 17.85
N HIS A 104 3.69 8.79 17.70
CA HIS A 104 2.87 9.68 18.52
C HIS A 104 1.62 8.97 19.03
N THR A 105 1.08 9.45 20.14
CA THR A 105 -0.11 8.85 20.78
C THR A 105 -1.41 9.11 20.03
N ASP A 106 -1.43 10.05 19.09
CA ASP A 106 -2.54 10.40 18.21
C ASP A 106 -2.48 9.72 16.83
N ASP A 107 -1.37 9.06 16.51
CA ASP A 107 -1.24 8.22 15.32
C ASP A 107 -2.09 6.95 15.46
N VAL A 108 -2.54 6.45 14.31
CA VAL A 108 -3.28 5.18 14.25
C VAL A 108 -2.29 4.02 14.17
N ASP A 109 -2.40 3.11 15.14
CA ASP A 109 -1.52 1.95 15.25
C ASP A 109 -2.14 0.70 14.60
N VAL A 110 -1.87 0.48 13.30
CA VAL A 110 -2.47 -0.62 12.52
C VAL A 110 -2.14 -2.00 13.13
N PRO A 111 -0.89 -2.31 13.52
CA PRO A 111 -0.54 -3.58 14.17
C PRO A 111 -1.37 -3.93 15.42
N ALA A 112 -1.96 -2.93 16.09
CA ALA A 112 -2.74 -3.15 17.30
C ALA A 112 -4.12 -3.77 17.04
N PHE A 113 -4.64 -3.70 15.82
CA PHE A 113 -5.99 -4.17 15.50
C PHE A 113 -6.15 -4.85 14.13
N PHE A 114 -5.11 -4.90 13.30
CA PHE A 114 -5.16 -5.56 11.98
C PHE A 114 -4.10 -6.66 11.88
N GLU A 115 -4.43 -7.87 12.34
CA GLU A 115 -3.47 -8.95 12.60
C GLU A 115 -2.68 -9.40 11.37
N ILE A 116 -3.25 -9.31 10.17
CA ILE A 116 -2.57 -9.74 8.94
C ILE A 116 -1.31 -8.91 8.64
N GLY A 117 -1.25 -7.67 9.13
CA GLY A 117 -0.07 -6.82 9.01
C GLY A 117 1.15 -7.34 9.77
N ASN A 118 0.96 -8.24 10.75
CA ASN A 118 2.03 -8.85 11.53
C ASN A 118 2.54 -10.19 10.94
N ASP A 119 1.96 -10.65 9.83
CA ASP A 119 2.39 -11.86 9.14
C ASP A 119 3.55 -11.52 8.20
N ALA A 120 4.75 -12.03 8.50
CA ALA A 120 5.96 -11.74 7.74
C ALA A 120 5.83 -12.06 6.23
N TYR A 121 4.99 -13.02 5.87
CA TYR A 121 4.72 -13.33 4.47
C TYR A 121 3.86 -12.25 3.80
N TYR A 122 2.79 -11.80 4.47
CA TYR A 122 1.84 -10.85 3.88
C TYR A 122 2.26 -9.38 4.03
N GLN A 123 3.13 -9.05 4.98
CA GLN A 123 3.54 -7.67 5.25
C GLN A 123 4.09 -6.98 4.00
N ASN A 124 5.01 -7.63 3.28
CA ASN A 124 5.59 -7.09 2.04
C ASN A 124 4.67 -7.27 0.83
N LEU A 125 3.74 -8.23 0.85
CA LEU A 125 2.78 -8.41 -0.24
C LEU A 125 1.63 -7.40 -0.19
N LEU A 126 1.30 -6.87 0.98
CA LEU A 126 0.30 -5.82 1.16
C LEU A 126 0.94 -4.43 1.17
N CYS A 127 2.17 -4.27 1.67
CA CYS A 127 2.83 -2.96 1.82
C CYS A 127 1.89 -1.95 2.50
N GLU A 128 1.71 -0.78 1.90
CA GLU A 128 0.82 0.29 2.36
C GLU A 128 -0.68 -0.10 2.34
N PHE A 129 -1.08 -1.14 1.59
CA PHE A 129 -2.47 -1.58 1.59
C PHE A 129 -2.92 -2.19 2.92
N THR A 130 -1.98 -2.61 3.77
CA THR A 130 -2.28 -3.03 5.15
C THR A 130 -3.03 -1.92 5.89
N GLY A 131 -2.52 -0.69 5.84
CA GLY A 131 -3.14 0.46 6.50
C GLY A 131 -4.41 0.92 5.80
N ILE A 132 -4.44 0.90 4.46
CA ILE A 132 -5.65 1.25 3.69
C ILE A 132 -6.82 0.33 4.08
N LEU A 133 -6.59 -0.97 4.13
CA LEU A 133 -7.59 -1.96 4.53
C LEU A 133 -7.98 -1.83 5.99
N ALA A 134 -7.01 -1.63 6.89
CA ALA A 134 -7.26 -1.43 8.32
C ALA A 134 -8.16 -0.22 8.58
N VAL A 135 -7.85 0.92 7.95
CA VAL A 135 -8.69 2.12 8.00
C VAL A 135 -10.08 1.80 7.44
N ALA A 136 -10.16 1.21 6.24
CA ALA A 136 -11.43 0.89 5.59
C ALA A 136 -12.37 0.03 6.45
N ASN A 137 -11.83 -0.92 7.22
CA ASN A 137 -12.60 -1.78 8.11
C ASN A 137 -13.24 -1.03 9.28
N VAL A 138 -12.62 0.06 9.76
CA VAL A 138 -13.13 0.86 10.88
C VAL A 138 -13.86 2.13 10.43
N LEU A 139 -13.78 2.53 9.15
CA LEU A 139 -14.34 3.79 8.62
C LEU A 139 -15.81 4.02 8.95
N SER A 140 -16.64 2.99 8.86
CA SER A 140 -18.08 3.11 9.16
C SER A 140 -18.34 3.58 10.59
N GLN A 141 -17.42 3.27 11.50
CA GLN A 141 -17.50 3.63 12.91
C GLN A 141 -16.87 5.00 13.19
N VAL A 142 -15.83 5.39 12.44
CA VAL A 142 -14.97 6.53 12.83
C VAL A 142 -15.11 7.74 11.90
N HIS A 143 -15.39 7.53 10.61
CA HIS A 143 -15.45 8.56 9.58
C HIS A 143 -16.54 8.28 8.53
N PRO A 144 -17.83 8.13 8.90
CA PRO A 144 -18.88 7.65 7.98
C PRO A 144 -19.13 8.55 6.75
N HIS A 145 -18.82 9.85 6.83
CA HIS A 145 -19.12 10.83 5.77
C HIS A 145 -17.93 11.70 5.36
N ARG A 146 -16.69 11.29 5.71
CA ARG A 146 -15.50 12.07 5.38
C ARG A 146 -14.92 11.71 4.03
N TRP A 147 -14.07 12.61 3.56
CA TRP A 147 -13.05 12.35 2.58
C TRP A 147 -11.83 11.77 3.29
N ILE A 148 -11.32 10.68 2.75
CA ILE A 148 -10.20 9.93 3.31
C ILE A 148 -9.13 9.85 2.24
N GLY A 149 -7.91 10.25 2.60
CA GLY A 149 -6.74 10.14 1.75
C GLY A 149 -5.64 9.30 2.33
N PHE A 150 -4.71 8.91 1.47
CA PHE A 150 -3.50 8.19 1.84
C PHE A 150 -2.31 8.78 1.09
N GLN A 151 -1.21 8.90 1.82
CA GLN A 151 0.06 9.31 1.28
C GLN A 151 1.20 8.56 1.99
N SER A 152 2.26 8.25 1.27
CA SER A 152 3.48 7.71 1.87
C SER A 152 4.25 8.79 2.61
N TRP A 153 4.91 8.45 3.72
CA TRP A 153 5.83 9.36 4.41
C TRP A 153 6.96 9.87 3.51
N LYS A 154 7.32 9.11 2.46
CA LYS A 154 8.34 9.49 1.47
C LYS A 154 7.88 10.57 0.49
N ALA A 155 6.60 10.95 0.50
CA ALA A 155 6.10 11.91 -0.47
C ALA A 155 6.83 13.26 -0.37
N THR A 156 7.17 13.73 0.83
CA THR A 156 7.92 14.98 0.99
C THR A 156 9.35 14.87 0.47
N GLU A 157 10.06 13.78 0.78
CA GLU A 157 11.40 13.51 0.25
C GLU A 157 11.40 13.47 -1.28
N LYS A 158 10.33 12.91 -1.86
CA LYS A 158 10.13 12.82 -3.31
C LYS A 158 9.56 14.09 -3.96
N GLN A 159 9.37 15.18 -3.20
CA GLN A 159 8.72 16.41 -3.68
C GLN A 159 7.34 16.17 -4.31
N ARG A 160 6.57 15.25 -3.69
CA ARG A 160 5.22 14.85 -4.09
C ARG A 160 4.20 15.06 -2.98
N ALA A 161 4.59 15.70 -1.88
CA ALA A 161 3.66 16.12 -0.85
C ALA A 161 2.83 17.31 -1.34
N LEU A 162 1.57 17.37 -0.91
CA LEU A 162 0.72 18.52 -1.18
C LEU A 162 1.27 19.77 -0.49
N THR A 163 1.26 20.90 -1.19
CA THR A 163 1.46 22.23 -0.60
C THR A 163 0.15 22.73 0.00
N SER A 164 0.22 23.77 0.86
CA SER A 164 -0.97 24.43 1.41
C SER A 164 -1.95 24.90 0.31
N ALA A 165 -1.45 25.37 -0.83
CA ALA A 165 -2.30 25.77 -1.96
C ALA A 165 -3.09 24.58 -2.54
N SER A 166 -2.43 23.43 -2.72
CA SER A 166 -3.10 22.22 -3.20
C SER A 166 -4.04 21.58 -2.16
N GLU A 167 -3.72 21.68 -0.88
CA GLU A 167 -4.61 21.27 0.22
C GLU A 167 -5.89 22.10 0.24
N GLU A 168 -5.77 23.43 0.14
CA GLU A 168 -6.90 24.35 0.03
C GLU A 168 -7.74 24.09 -1.23
N ALA A 169 -7.09 23.80 -2.36
CA ALA A 169 -7.79 23.46 -3.60
C ALA A 169 -8.62 22.17 -3.47
N ILE A 170 -8.08 21.12 -2.83
CA ILE A 170 -8.84 19.90 -2.55
C ILE A 170 -10.01 20.21 -1.61
N LEU A 171 -9.78 20.94 -0.51
CA LEU A 171 -10.84 21.32 0.43
C LEU A 171 -11.98 22.11 -0.24
N ALA A 172 -11.64 23.04 -1.14
CA ALA A 172 -12.62 23.79 -1.91
C ALA A 172 -13.37 22.92 -2.93
N ALA A 173 -12.69 21.94 -3.53
CA ALA A 173 -13.30 21.03 -4.50
C ALA A 173 -14.26 20.04 -3.82
N ILE A 174 -13.87 19.40 -2.71
CA ILE A 174 -14.71 18.40 -2.04
C ILE A 174 -16.02 18.97 -1.47
N ALA A 175 -16.10 20.29 -1.31
CA ALA A 175 -17.33 20.99 -0.92
C ALA A 175 -18.35 21.09 -2.06
N LYS A 176 -17.95 20.87 -3.32
CA LYS A 176 -18.84 21.00 -4.48
C LYS A 176 -19.57 19.69 -4.78
N PRO A 177 -20.90 19.71 -4.98
CA PRO A 177 -21.68 18.51 -5.30
C PRO A 177 -21.21 17.75 -6.55
N GLU A 178 -20.68 18.47 -7.55
CA GLU A 178 -20.15 17.89 -8.80
C GLU A 178 -18.94 16.95 -8.62
N TYR A 179 -18.29 17.02 -7.46
CA TYR A 179 -17.16 16.17 -7.09
C TYR A 179 -17.52 15.12 -6.05
N ALA A 180 -18.81 14.95 -5.73
CA ALA A 180 -19.24 14.04 -4.67
C ALA A 180 -18.72 12.60 -4.83
N ASP A 181 -18.55 12.08 -6.04
CA ASP A 181 -18.03 10.73 -6.29
C ASP A 181 -16.68 10.73 -7.02
N ALA A 182 -15.88 11.77 -6.81
CA ALA A 182 -14.56 11.89 -7.42
C ALA A 182 -13.48 11.15 -6.63
N VAL A 183 -12.41 10.79 -7.34
CA VAL A 183 -11.13 10.39 -6.78
C VAL A 183 -10.12 11.48 -7.13
N PHE A 184 -9.68 12.22 -6.12
CA PHE A 184 -8.56 13.13 -6.26
C PHE A 184 -7.28 12.34 -6.11
N PHE A 185 -6.29 12.59 -6.95
CA PHE A 185 -5.02 11.90 -6.85
C PHE A 185 -3.86 12.81 -7.23
N TRP A 186 -2.69 12.48 -6.69
CA TRP A 186 -1.44 13.15 -7.01
C TRP A 186 -0.30 12.14 -6.92
N ALA A 187 0.67 12.38 -7.78
CA ALA A 187 2.02 11.83 -7.83
C ALA A 187 2.41 11.93 -9.31
N ASN A 188 3.31 12.85 -9.63
CA ASN A 188 3.86 12.90 -10.96
C ASN A 188 4.65 11.60 -11.17
N GLY A 189 4.27 10.85 -12.21
CA GLY A 189 4.67 9.47 -12.47
C GLY A 189 6.12 9.25 -12.83
N GLY A 190 7.06 9.87 -12.12
CA GLY A 190 8.49 9.66 -12.31
C GLY A 190 9.00 9.98 -13.72
N VAL A 191 8.23 10.67 -14.57
CA VAL A 191 8.64 11.05 -15.94
C VAL A 191 9.97 11.80 -15.92
N ARG A 192 10.32 12.46 -14.80
CA ARG A 192 11.61 13.14 -14.61
C ARG A 192 12.60 12.39 -13.71
N ASP A 193 12.17 11.42 -12.90
CA ASP A 193 12.99 10.86 -11.80
C ASP A 193 13.73 9.56 -12.16
N HIS A 194 13.28 8.82 -13.18
CA HIS A 194 13.81 7.47 -13.43
C HIS A 194 14.46 7.29 -14.81
N GLY A 195 14.65 8.37 -15.58
CA GLY A 195 15.31 8.30 -16.88
C GLY A 195 14.57 7.42 -17.91
N TRP A 196 13.30 7.08 -17.66
CA TRP A 196 12.41 6.55 -18.69
C TRP A 196 12.21 7.68 -19.70
N GLY A 197 12.87 7.57 -20.86
CA GLY A 197 12.82 8.60 -21.90
C GLY A 197 11.40 8.89 -22.39
N ASP A 198 11.28 9.80 -23.35
CA ASP A 198 10.04 10.34 -23.95
C ASP A 198 9.03 9.30 -24.52
N GLY A 199 9.26 8.00 -24.35
CA GLY A 199 8.29 6.96 -24.65
C GLY A 199 7.30 6.79 -23.50
N ILE A 200 6.21 7.55 -23.53
CA ILE A 200 5.03 7.27 -22.70
C ILE A 200 4.63 5.81 -22.95
N GLN A 201 4.91 4.92 -21.98
CA GLN A 201 4.33 3.59 -21.97
C GLN A 201 2.90 3.72 -21.49
N ASP A 202 1.96 3.08 -22.18
CA ASP A 202 0.59 2.95 -21.70
C ASP A 202 0.54 2.21 -20.35
N PHE A 203 -0.64 2.13 -19.74
CA PHE A 203 -0.81 1.52 -18.42
C PHE A 203 -0.21 0.10 -18.32
N TYR A 204 -0.44 -0.76 -19.32
CA TYR A 204 0.05 -2.13 -19.29
C TYR A 204 1.51 -2.25 -19.73
N GLY A 205 1.96 -1.42 -20.66
CA GLY A 205 3.36 -1.30 -21.04
C GLY A 205 4.22 -0.90 -19.84
N GLN A 206 3.75 0.05 -19.03
CA GLN A 206 4.41 0.41 -17.77
C GLN A 206 4.34 -0.74 -16.76
N CYS A 207 3.20 -1.41 -16.66
CA CYS A 207 3.07 -2.48 -15.68
C CYS A 207 4.01 -3.65 -15.99
N ASP A 208 4.06 -4.07 -17.26
CA ASP A 208 4.89 -5.16 -17.75
C ASP A 208 6.39 -4.80 -17.78
N SER A 209 6.74 -3.51 -17.85
CA SER A 209 8.15 -3.08 -17.79
C SER A 209 8.75 -3.13 -16.38
N VAL A 210 7.92 -3.00 -15.33
CA VAL A 210 8.36 -3.14 -13.94
C VAL A 210 8.23 -4.58 -13.45
N HIS A 211 7.13 -5.28 -13.80
CA HIS A 211 6.92 -6.68 -13.43
C HIS A 211 6.49 -7.50 -14.63
N ILE A 212 7.26 -8.54 -14.96
CA ILE A 212 6.97 -9.37 -16.12
C ILE A 212 5.59 -10.04 -15.98
N TYR A 213 4.79 -10.01 -17.05
CA TYR A 213 3.43 -10.56 -17.09
C TYR A 213 2.42 -9.89 -16.13
N CYS A 214 2.66 -8.66 -15.67
CA CYS A 214 1.66 -7.91 -14.92
C CYS A 214 0.28 -7.90 -15.61
N SER A 215 0.22 -7.57 -16.90
CA SER A 215 -1.03 -7.49 -17.66
C SER A 215 -1.78 -8.83 -17.66
N LEU A 216 -1.06 -9.94 -17.87
CA LEU A 216 -1.58 -11.29 -17.82
C LEU A 216 -2.09 -11.66 -16.42
N VAL A 217 -1.39 -11.25 -15.36
CA VAL A 217 -1.84 -11.51 -13.99
C VAL A 217 -3.14 -10.77 -13.70
N TYR A 218 -3.28 -9.52 -14.12
CA TYR A 218 -4.55 -8.80 -14.03
C TYR A 218 -5.68 -9.51 -14.78
N GLU A 219 -5.44 -9.89 -16.04
CA GLU A 219 -6.41 -10.64 -16.84
C GLU A 219 -6.92 -11.86 -16.08
N ARG A 220 -6.01 -12.71 -15.57
CA ARG A 220 -6.38 -13.95 -14.89
C ARG A 220 -7.08 -13.71 -13.57
N THR A 221 -6.64 -12.73 -12.79
CA THR A 221 -7.30 -12.42 -11.51
C THR A 221 -8.72 -11.89 -11.75
N PHE A 222 -8.93 -11.01 -12.75
CA PHE A 222 -10.26 -10.51 -13.08
C PHE A 222 -11.15 -11.57 -13.75
N GLU A 223 -10.58 -12.48 -14.54
CA GLU A 223 -11.29 -13.65 -15.09
C GLU A 223 -11.81 -14.53 -13.95
N LEU A 224 -11.05 -14.75 -12.88
CA LEU A 224 -11.52 -15.53 -11.73
C LEU A 224 -12.55 -14.77 -10.87
N LEU A 225 -12.43 -13.44 -10.75
CA LEU A 225 -13.37 -12.63 -9.98
C LEU A 225 -14.72 -12.43 -10.69
N PHE A 226 -14.70 -12.22 -12.01
CA PHE A 226 -15.84 -11.75 -12.79
C PHE A 226 -16.14 -12.58 -14.04
N GLY A 227 -15.40 -13.67 -14.30
CA GLY A 227 -15.30 -14.34 -15.60
C GLY A 227 -16.61 -14.62 -16.32
N GLY A 228 -17.62 -15.19 -15.65
CA GLY A 228 -18.91 -15.43 -16.30
C GLY A 228 -19.54 -14.14 -16.86
N ARG A 229 -19.42 -13.04 -16.12
CA ARG A 229 -19.96 -11.74 -16.51
C ARG A 229 -19.12 -11.05 -17.59
N LEU A 230 -17.80 -11.19 -17.50
CA LEU A 230 -16.89 -10.66 -18.53
C LEU A 230 -17.09 -11.39 -19.86
N ALA A 231 -17.22 -12.71 -19.82
CA ALA A 231 -17.47 -13.56 -20.99
C ALA A 231 -18.84 -13.27 -21.63
N ASP A 232 -19.91 -13.18 -20.82
CA ASP A 232 -21.25 -12.84 -21.30
C ASP A 232 -21.31 -11.47 -21.98
N ALA A 233 -20.47 -10.53 -21.54
CA ALA A 233 -20.35 -9.21 -22.14
C ALA A 233 -19.30 -9.12 -23.26
N GLY A 234 -18.71 -10.25 -23.66
CA GLY A 234 -17.80 -10.34 -24.80
C GLY A 234 -16.38 -9.83 -24.56
N TYR A 235 -16.01 -9.55 -23.30
CA TYR A 235 -14.67 -9.08 -22.98
C TYR A 235 -13.64 -10.21 -22.99
N ARG A 236 -12.45 -9.90 -23.51
CA ARG A 236 -11.28 -10.79 -23.53
C ARG A 236 -10.05 -9.97 -23.14
N GLY A 237 -9.09 -10.60 -22.47
CA GLY A 237 -7.87 -9.93 -22.04
C GLY A 237 -8.03 -9.17 -20.71
N PRO A 238 -7.01 -8.39 -20.33
CA PRO A 238 -7.06 -7.56 -19.13
C PRO A 238 -8.08 -6.42 -19.28
N PRO A 239 -8.48 -5.77 -18.17
CA PRO A 239 -9.35 -4.60 -18.20
C PRO A 239 -8.86 -3.54 -19.22
N PRO A 240 -9.69 -3.00 -20.12
CA PRO A 240 -9.22 -2.05 -21.12
C PRO A 240 -8.81 -0.74 -20.44
N MET A 241 -7.55 -0.35 -20.59
CA MET A 241 -6.99 0.87 -20.00
C MET A 241 -6.53 1.85 -21.10
N PRO A 242 -6.52 3.16 -20.83
CA PRO A 242 -6.04 4.16 -21.79
C PRO A 242 -4.59 3.90 -22.25
N VAL A 243 -4.36 4.17 -23.54
CA VAL A 243 -3.05 3.97 -24.20
C VAL A 243 -2.23 5.26 -24.37
N ASP A 244 -2.69 6.35 -23.76
CA ASP A 244 -2.11 7.69 -23.83
C ASP A 244 -1.17 8.02 -22.66
N GLY A 245 -1.10 7.12 -21.67
CA GLY A 245 -0.32 7.25 -20.45
C GLY A 245 -0.53 8.57 -19.69
N GLY A 246 0.52 9.11 -19.08
CA GLY A 246 0.45 10.35 -18.28
C GLY A 246 0.25 10.13 -16.77
N SER A 247 -0.15 11.19 -16.05
CA SER A 247 -0.21 11.18 -14.58
C SER A 247 -1.15 10.12 -14.02
N PHE A 248 -2.19 9.75 -14.75
CA PHE A 248 -3.15 8.74 -14.30
C PHE A 248 -2.50 7.38 -14.07
N ILE A 249 -1.36 7.05 -14.70
CA ILE A 249 -0.70 5.77 -14.47
C ILE A 249 -0.27 5.67 -13.00
N PHE A 250 0.04 6.79 -12.34
CA PHE A 250 0.55 6.85 -10.97
C PHE A 250 -0.43 7.52 -10.00
N MET A 251 -1.57 6.88 -9.78
CA MET A 251 -2.52 7.23 -8.69
C MET A 251 -2.04 6.75 -7.31
N SER A 252 -0.76 6.93 -6.98
CA SER A 252 -0.14 6.41 -5.77
C SER A 252 -0.66 7.08 -4.50
N TYR A 253 -1.00 8.37 -4.57
CA TYR A 253 -1.62 9.11 -3.47
C TYR A 253 -2.96 9.62 -3.92
N PHE A 254 -3.96 9.48 -3.05
CA PHE A 254 -5.34 9.75 -3.42
C PHE A 254 -6.19 10.15 -2.23
N VAL A 255 -7.32 10.79 -2.53
CA VAL A 255 -8.39 11.19 -1.63
C VAL A 255 -9.72 10.80 -2.28
N MET A 256 -10.58 10.12 -1.52
CA MET A 256 -11.93 9.74 -1.96
C MET A 256 -12.90 9.71 -0.77
N ARG A 257 -14.22 9.70 -1.03
CA ARG A 257 -15.21 9.55 0.05
C ARG A 257 -15.12 8.19 0.73
N SER A 258 -15.44 8.14 2.03
CA SER A 258 -15.46 6.90 2.81
C SER A 258 -16.24 5.75 2.17
N ALA A 259 -17.39 6.03 1.54
CA ALA A 259 -18.18 5.02 0.84
C ALA A 259 -17.44 4.43 -0.37
N ALA A 260 -16.75 5.28 -1.14
CA ALA A 260 -15.96 4.85 -2.28
C ALA A 260 -14.72 4.06 -1.82
N LEU A 261 -14.10 4.46 -0.71
CA LEU A 261 -12.99 3.74 -0.10
C LEU A 261 -13.40 2.35 0.41
N GLN A 262 -14.60 2.20 0.98
CA GLN A 262 -15.13 0.89 1.36
C GLN A 262 -15.35 -0.02 0.14
N GLU A 263 -15.93 0.52 -0.94
CA GLU A 263 -16.11 -0.22 -2.20
C GLU A 263 -14.76 -0.67 -2.77
N TYR A 264 -13.78 0.26 -2.84
CA TYR A 264 -12.43 -0.02 -3.30
C TYR A 264 -11.74 -1.08 -2.42
N ALA A 265 -11.84 -0.97 -1.10
CA ALA A 265 -11.26 -1.94 -0.17
C ALA A 265 -11.85 -3.35 -0.35
N GLN A 266 -13.15 -3.46 -0.63
CA GLN A 266 -13.76 -4.77 -0.93
C GLN A 266 -13.19 -5.37 -2.24
N LEU A 267 -12.98 -4.55 -3.27
CA LEU A 267 -12.31 -4.99 -4.49
C LEU A 267 -10.86 -5.41 -4.22
N VAL A 268 -10.09 -4.61 -3.48
CA VAL A 268 -8.70 -4.92 -3.08
C VAL A 268 -8.63 -6.27 -2.38
N LYS A 269 -9.52 -6.52 -1.40
CA LYS A 269 -9.56 -7.81 -0.68
C LYS A 269 -9.86 -8.97 -1.63
N ALA A 270 -10.87 -8.84 -2.49
CA ALA A 270 -11.24 -9.89 -3.42
C ALA A 270 -10.13 -10.18 -4.43
N PHE A 271 -9.52 -9.13 -4.96
CA PHE A 271 -8.37 -9.21 -5.85
C PHE A 271 -7.19 -9.91 -5.17
N PHE A 272 -6.81 -9.46 -3.98
CA PHE A 272 -5.70 -10.04 -3.23
C PHE A 272 -5.92 -11.52 -2.90
N VAL A 273 -7.10 -11.89 -2.40
CA VAL A 273 -7.40 -13.29 -2.08
C VAL A 273 -7.38 -14.16 -3.33
N THR A 274 -7.87 -13.65 -4.46
CA THR A 274 -7.86 -14.37 -5.73
C THR A 274 -6.43 -14.55 -6.25
N LEU A 275 -5.64 -13.48 -6.23
CA LEU A 275 -4.23 -13.48 -6.61
C LEU A 275 -3.43 -14.46 -5.75
N ASP A 276 -3.56 -14.35 -4.43
CA ASP A 276 -2.87 -15.23 -3.50
C ASP A 276 -3.27 -16.68 -3.71
N ARG A 277 -4.56 -16.98 -3.88
CA ARG A 277 -5.01 -18.35 -4.16
C ARG A 277 -4.41 -18.95 -5.44
N MET A 278 -4.14 -18.14 -6.46
CA MET A 278 -3.52 -18.62 -7.71
C MET A 278 -2.04 -18.99 -7.52
N TYR A 279 -1.32 -18.21 -6.72
CA TYR A 279 0.14 -18.26 -6.69
C TYR A 279 0.75 -18.60 -5.34
N PHE A 280 -0.03 -18.72 -4.26
CA PHE A 280 0.45 -18.87 -2.87
C PHE A 280 1.48 -20.00 -2.72
N HIS A 281 1.17 -21.21 -3.17
CA HIS A 281 2.11 -22.34 -3.02
C HIS A 281 3.36 -22.15 -3.88
N ALA A 282 3.22 -21.64 -5.09
CA ALA A 282 4.37 -21.36 -5.95
C ALA A 282 5.26 -20.26 -5.34
N HIS A 283 4.64 -19.21 -4.80
CA HIS A 283 5.29 -18.05 -4.25
C HIS A 283 5.93 -18.33 -2.88
N ARG A 284 5.16 -18.85 -1.93
CA ARG A 284 5.57 -19.11 -0.55
C ARG A 284 6.44 -20.37 -0.42
N ASP A 285 5.98 -21.49 -0.98
CA ASP A 285 6.61 -22.79 -0.76
C ASP A 285 7.64 -23.09 -1.86
N GLY A 286 7.34 -22.69 -3.10
CA GLY A 286 8.19 -22.90 -4.27
C GLY A 286 9.21 -21.79 -4.55
N GLN A 287 9.19 -20.69 -3.78
CA GLN A 287 10.04 -19.50 -3.97
C GLN A 287 10.01 -18.95 -5.41
N PHE A 288 8.87 -19.08 -6.07
CA PHE A 288 8.66 -18.68 -7.45
C PHE A 288 7.55 -17.64 -7.56
N CYS A 289 7.94 -16.44 -8.00
CA CYS A 289 7.02 -15.37 -8.35
C CYS A 289 6.92 -15.19 -9.87
N ILE A 290 5.73 -15.34 -10.46
CA ILE A 290 5.49 -15.09 -11.90
C ILE A 290 5.83 -13.64 -12.31
N LEU A 291 5.61 -12.68 -11.41
CA LEU A 291 5.83 -11.25 -11.64
C LEU A 291 7.31 -10.85 -11.59
N ALA A 292 8.15 -11.65 -10.92
CA ALA A 292 9.59 -11.43 -10.87
C ALA A 292 10.32 -12.33 -11.90
N HIS A 293 9.97 -13.62 -11.96
CA HIS A 293 10.72 -14.65 -12.69
C HIS A 293 10.11 -15.00 -14.06
N GLY A 294 8.90 -14.55 -14.36
CA GLY A 294 8.24 -14.83 -15.63
C GLY A 294 7.81 -16.29 -15.77
N LYS A 295 8.24 -16.96 -16.85
CA LYS A 295 8.01 -18.39 -17.10
C LYS A 295 9.24 -19.25 -16.80
N GLY A 296 10.33 -18.64 -16.30
CA GLY A 296 11.57 -19.35 -16.00
C GLY A 296 11.46 -20.21 -14.74
N VAL A 297 12.38 -21.15 -14.56
CA VAL A 297 12.60 -21.79 -13.26
C VAL A 297 13.47 -20.84 -12.43
N PRO A 298 13.28 -20.71 -11.09
CA PRO A 298 14.21 -19.95 -10.26
C PRO A 298 15.65 -20.41 -10.53
N GLU A 299 16.54 -19.48 -10.87
CA GLU A 299 17.95 -19.79 -11.04
C GLU A 299 18.56 -20.20 -9.67
N PRO A 300 19.63 -21.02 -9.63
CA PRO A 300 20.27 -21.44 -8.38
C PRO A 300 20.71 -20.27 -7.49
N GLU A 301 20.98 -19.13 -8.11
CA GLU A 301 21.26 -17.85 -7.46
C GLU A 301 20.26 -16.81 -7.98
N VAL A 302 19.20 -16.54 -7.22
CA VAL A 302 18.24 -15.50 -7.57
C VAL A 302 18.90 -14.13 -7.34
N PRO A 303 19.02 -13.25 -8.36
CA PRO A 303 19.57 -11.92 -8.15
C PRO A 303 18.77 -11.17 -7.09
N ALA A 304 19.44 -10.40 -6.23
CA ALA A 304 18.78 -9.64 -5.15
C ALA A 304 17.61 -8.75 -5.63
N ALA A 305 17.68 -8.26 -6.88
CA ALA A 305 16.58 -7.52 -7.51
C ALA A 305 15.31 -8.38 -7.68
N LYS A 306 15.46 -9.65 -8.08
CA LYS A 306 14.35 -10.60 -8.24
C LYS A 306 13.78 -11.08 -6.91
N GLU A 307 14.61 -11.16 -5.88
CA GLU A 307 14.16 -11.39 -4.51
C GLU A 307 13.30 -10.22 -4.01
N TYR A 308 13.78 -8.98 -4.19
CA TYR A 308 13.03 -7.78 -3.81
C TYR A 308 11.70 -7.65 -4.59
N GLU A 309 11.73 -7.84 -5.91
CA GLU A 309 10.52 -7.87 -6.76
C GLU A 309 9.54 -8.93 -6.26
N SER A 310 10.01 -10.14 -5.92
CA SER A 310 9.14 -11.20 -5.40
C SER A 310 8.49 -10.80 -4.09
N LEU A 311 9.22 -10.18 -3.17
CA LEU A 311 8.68 -9.74 -1.88
C LEU A 311 7.57 -8.69 -2.00
N HIS A 312 7.60 -7.83 -3.03
CA HIS A 312 6.69 -6.70 -3.20
C HIS A 312 5.73 -6.84 -4.40
N CYS A 313 5.73 -8.00 -5.06
CA CYS A 313 5.07 -8.19 -6.34
C CYS A 313 3.54 -7.93 -6.29
N TYR A 314 2.88 -8.38 -5.22
CA TYR A 314 1.43 -8.17 -5.08
C TYR A 314 1.11 -6.72 -4.79
N CYS A 315 1.89 -6.05 -3.93
CA CYS A 315 1.59 -4.68 -3.56
C CYS A 315 1.77 -3.73 -4.75
N TYR A 316 2.71 -4.03 -5.66
CA TYR A 316 2.81 -3.34 -6.95
C TYR A 316 1.53 -3.43 -7.79
N LEU A 317 0.89 -4.61 -7.86
CA LEU A 317 -0.41 -4.76 -8.51
C LEU A 317 -1.52 -4.02 -7.76
N LEU A 318 -1.48 -4.00 -6.42
CA LEU A 318 -2.47 -3.25 -5.66
C LEU A 318 -2.34 -1.74 -5.88
N GLU A 319 -1.11 -1.21 -5.97
CA GLU A 319 -0.83 0.22 -6.21
C GLU A 319 -1.44 0.74 -7.53
N ARG A 320 -1.61 -0.14 -8.52
CA ARG A 320 -2.21 0.17 -9.83
C ARG A 320 -3.69 -0.22 -9.93
N LEU A 321 -4.20 -1.01 -8.98
CA LEU A 321 -5.59 -1.46 -8.97
C LEU A 321 -6.58 -0.31 -8.84
N ILE A 322 -6.19 0.77 -8.14
CA ILE A 322 -7.02 1.97 -8.02
C ILE A 322 -7.30 2.63 -9.37
N ASN A 323 -6.34 2.60 -10.30
CA ASN A 323 -6.50 3.15 -11.64
C ASN A 323 -7.60 2.41 -12.40
N ILE A 324 -7.53 1.07 -12.37
CA ILE A 324 -8.52 0.18 -12.99
C ILE A 324 -9.90 0.42 -12.38
N TRP A 325 -9.97 0.46 -11.04
CA TRP A 325 -11.23 0.68 -10.34
C TRP A 325 -11.83 2.07 -10.63
N ALA A 326 -11.06 3.15 -10.53
CA ALA A 326 -11.53 4.51 -10.75
C ALA A 326 -11.97 4.72 -12.20
N TYR A 327 -11.21 4.17 -13.16
CA TYR A 327 -11.52 4.25 -14.59
C TYR A 327 -12.84 3.53 -14.92
N HIS A 328 -12.98 2.27 -14.49
CA HIS A 328 -14.14 1.43 -14.83
C HIS A 328 -15.40 1.68 -13.98
N SER A 329 -15.26 2.18 -12.75
CA SER A 329 -16.43 2.58 -11.94
C SER A 329 -17.10 3.85 -12.47
N GLY A 330 -16.49 4.55 -13.43
CA GLY A 330 -17.04 5.78 -13.99
C GLY A 330 -16.96 6.97 -13.03
N ARG A 331 -16.12 6.89 -12.00
CA ARG A 331 -15.82 8.01 -11.11
C ARG A 331 -14.96 9.05 -11.81
N ARG A 332 -15.13 10.32 -11.45
CA ARG A 332 -14.28 11.41 -11.94
C ARG A 332 -12.88 11.25 -11.37
N MET A 333 -11.87 11.22 -12.23
CA MET A 333 -10.47 11.07 -11.83
C MET A 333 -9.81 12.44 -11.94
N LEU A 334 -9.45 13.03 -10.80
CA LEU A 334 -9.01 14.42 -10.73
C LEU A 334 -7.55 14.47 -10.29
N HIS A 335 -6.66 14.78 -11.22
CA HIS A 335 -5.25 14.98 -10.93
C HIS A 335 -5.05 16.35 -10.29
N VAL A 336 -4.38 16.37 -9.14
CA VAL A 336 -4.01 17.58 -8.40
C VAL A 336 -2.54 17.87 -8.61
N ASN A 337 -2.21 19.06 -9.13
CA ASN A 337 -0.84 19.54 -9.16
C ASN A 337 -0.42 19.96 -7.73
N VAL A 338 0.63 19.33 -7.21
CA VAL A 338 1.07 19.50 -5.82
C VAL A 338 1.56 20.92 -5.51
N ASP A 339 2.12 21.63 -6.48
CA ASP A 339 2.71 22.97 -6.29
C ASP A 339 1.68 24.09 -6.45
N THR A 340 0.81 23.96 -7.46
CA THR A 340 -0.12 25.03 -7.84
C THR A 340 -1.53 24.83 -7.32
N GLY A 341 -1.90 23.60 -6.93
CA GLY A 341 -3.28 23.23 -6.61
C GLY A 341 -4.21 23.16 -7.82
N GLU A 342 -3.69 23.22 -9.05
CA GLU A 342 -4.51 23.03 -10.24
C GLU A 342 -5.11 21.62 -10.27
N ILE A 343 -6.43 21.55 -10.48
CA ILE A 343 -7.19 20.29 -10.54
C ILE A 343 -7.63 20.07 -11.98
N THR A 344 -7.21 18.96 -12.57
CA THR A 344 -7.53 18.59 -13.96
C THR A 344 -8.20 17.22 -14.00
N GLU A 345 -9.29 17.11 -14.75
CA GLU A 345 -9.94 15.82 -14.96
C GLU A 345 -9.19 14.99 -16.00
N GLN A 346 -8.86 13.75 -15.63
CA GLN A 346 -8.17 12.78 -16.47
C GLN A 346 -9.17 11.78 -17.01
N HIS A 347 -9.12 11.54 -18.32
CA HIS A 347 -10.02 10.64 -19.07
C HIS A 347 -11.49 10.89 -18.70
N PRO A 348 -12.15 11.93 -19.24
CA PRO A 348 -13.55 12.22 -18.95
C PRO A 348 -14.44 10.99 -19.12
N VAL A 349 -15.42 10.82 -18.24
CA VAL A 349 -16.26 9.62 -18.13
C VAL A 349 -16.87 9.26 -19.48
N GLU A 350 -17.34 10.25 -20.24
CA GLU A 350 -18.01 10.08 -21.54
C GLU A 350 -17.10 9.47 -22.63
N GLN A 351 -15.78 9.54 -22.46
CA GLN A 351 -14.79 9.13 -23.46
C GLN A 351 -14.20 7.74 -23.17
N ARG A 352 -14.57 7.10 -22.06
CA ARG A 352 -13.95 5.85 -21.61
C ARG A 352 -14.64 4.61 -22.19
N ASP A 353 -13.86 3.70 -22.76
CA ASP A 353 -14.29 2.30 -22.92
C ASP A 353 -14.19 1.59 -21.56
N THR A 354 -15.32 1.14 -21.01
CA THR A 354 -15.37 0.75 -19.59
C THR A 354 -16.15 -0.52 -19.33
N TRP A 355 -15.66 -1.29 -18.36
CA TRP A 355 -16.40 -2.38 -17.74
C TRP A 355 -17.44 -1.89 -16.72
N ARG A 356 -18.19 -0.82 -17.04
CA ARG A 356 -19.16 -0.21 -16.10
C ARG A 356 -20.20 -1.19 -15.59
N HIS A 357 -20.70 -2.05 -16.46
CA HIS A 357 -21.66 -3.11 -16.12
C HIS A 357 -21.12 -4.10 -15.07
N VAL A 358 -19.81 -4.16 -14.84
CA VAL A 358 -19.15 -4.93 -13.77
C VAL A 358 -18.80 -4.03 -12.57
N PHE A 359 -18.28 -2.82 -12.81
CA PHE A 359 -17.67 -1.97 -11.79
C PHE A 359 -18.59 -0.91 -11.16
N GLN A 360 -19.80 -0.68 -11.68
CA GLN A 360 -20.68 0.37 -11.15
C GLN A 360 -21.64 -0.12 -10.07
N GLY A 361 -21.62 0.57 -8.92
CA GLY A 361 -22.63 0.52 -7.87
C GLY A 361 -22.98 -0.91 -7.41
N GLU A 362 -24.28 -1.23 -7.45
CA GLU A 362 -24.80 -2.54 -7.03
C GLU A 362 -24.22 -3.72 -7.83
N ALA A 363 -23.75 -3.49 -9.05
CA ALA A 363 -23.22 -4.55 -9.90
C ALA A 363 -21.90 -5.10 -9.32
N LEU A 364 -21.01 -4.21 -8.87
CA LEU A 364 -19.76 -4.58 -8.22
C LEU A 364 -20.03 -5.15 -6.83
N SER A 365 -20.85 -4.47 -6.03
CA SER A 365 -21.21 -4.93 -4.69
C SER A 365 -21.77 -6.36 -4.69
N ARG A 366 -22.73 -6.66 -5.59
CA ARG A 366 -23.28 -8.02 -5.74
C ARG A 366 -22.23 -9.03 -6.15
N ALA A 367 -21.30 -8.67 -7.03
CA ALA A 367 -20.21 -9.56 -7.44
C ALA A 367 -19.32 -9.93 -6.26
N LEU A 368 -18.90 -8.93 -5.49
CA LEU A 368 -18.00 -9.10 -4.35
C LEU A 368 -18.69 -9.87 -3.22
N SER A 369 -19.99 -9.63 -2.97
CA SER A 369 -20.77 -10.41 -2.00
C SER A 369 -20.98 -11.87 -2.42
N ALA A 370 -21.20 -12.12 -3.71
CA ALA A 370 -21.30 -13.48 -4.25
C ALA A 370 -19.95 -14.22 -4.13
N PHE A 371 -18.86 -13.52 -4.44
CA PHE A 371 -17.49 -14.02 -4.27
C PHE A 371 -17.21 -14.37 -2.81
N GLU A 372 -17.48 -13.47 -1.87
CA GLU A 372 -17.32 -13.74 -0.42
C GLU A 372 -18.14 -14.96 0.02
N SER A 373 -19.37 -15.09 -0.48
CA SER A 373 -20.25 -16.23 -0.16
C SER A 373 -19.69 -17.56 -0.69
N GLU A 374 -19.06 -17.56 -1.86
CA GLU A 374 -18.33 -18.72 -2.39
C GLU A 374 -17.08 -19.03 -1.55
N LEU A 375 -16.32 -18.00 -1.17
CA LEU A 375 -15.14 -18.19 -0.32
C LEU A 375 -15.50 -18.82 1.02
N ARG A 376 -16.56 -18.36 1.68
CA ARG A 376 -17.02 -18.93 2.96
C ARG A 376 -17.40 -20.42 2.86
N ARG A 377 -17.78 -20.89 1.67
CA ARG A 377 -18.04 -22.32 1.42
C ARG A 377 -16.75 -23.15 1.25
N ARG A 378 -15.61 -22.52 0.94
CA ARG A 378 -14.30 -23.18 0.75
C ARG A 378 -13.36 -22.79 1.89
N SER A 379 -13.05 -23.74 2.78
CA SER A 379 -12.42 -23.48 4.08
C SER A 379 -11.14 -22.64 4.06
N GLU A 380 -10.21 -22.85 3.12
CA GLU A 380 -8.89 -22.21 3.16
C GLU A 380 -8.91 -20.73 2.79
N ALA A 381 -9.56 -20.35 1.69
CA ALA A 381 -9.65 -18.96 1.25
C ALA A 381 -10.56 -18.11 2.18
N SER A 382 -11.47 -18.77 2.92
CA SER A 382 -12.23 -18.14 4.00
C SER A 382 -11.34 -17.63 5.14
N VAL A 383 -10.18 -18.24 5.39
CA VAL A 383 -9.26 -17.81 6.46
C VAL A 383 -8.59 -16.49 6.08
N LEU A 384 -7.98 -16.40 4.90
CA LEU A 384 -7.31 -15.18 4.44
C LEU A 384 -8.29 -14.00 4.35
N TRP A 385 -9.48 -14.23 3.78
CA TRP A 385 -10.54 -13.22 3.73
C TRP A 385 -10.93 -12.72 5.13
N SER A 386 -11.07 -13.63 6.10
CA SER A 386 -11.41 -13.27 7.48
C SER A 386 -10.31 -12.43 8.12
N ARG A 387 -9.04 -12.73 7.87
CA ARG A 387 -7.89 -11.97 8.39
C ARG A 387 -7.81 -10.56 7.79
N LEU A 388 -8.24 -10.37 6.54
CA LEU A 388 -8.33 -9.06 5.89
C LEU A 388 -9.55 -8.23 6.35
N SER A 389 -10.47 -8.83 7.11
CA SER A 389 -11.74 -8.22 7.51
C SER A 389 -11.88 -8.03 9.02
N ARG A 390 -10.83 -8.33 9.80
CA ARG A 390 -10.81 -8.26 11.26
C ARG A 390 -9.80 -7.26 11.76
#